data_AF-X1AC81-F1
#
_entry.id   AF-X1AC81-F1
#
_cell.length_a   1.000
_cell.length_b   1.000
_cell.length_c   1.000
_cell.angle_alpha   90.00
_cell.angle_beta   90.00
_cell.angle_gamma   90.00
#
_symmetry.space_group_name_H-M   'P 1'
#
loop_
_entity.id
_entity.type
_entity.pdbx_description
1 polymer ?
#
loop_
_entity_poly.entity_id
_entity_poly.type
_entity_poly.pdbx_seq_one_letter_code
_entity_poly.pdbx_strand_id
1 'polypeptide(L)'
;MAKVVNNFIKGKMNKDLDDRLIPNGEYRNAVNTQVSKSEGQNVGALENVLGTLKVGDFRDLSGEDDIFSIGYFSDEINNRVFVFLTSNLTSTYNPNNKNFIYVYNALDGVSTKLVEGAFLNFSVLSI
;
A
#
# COMPACT_ATOMS: atom_id res chain seq x y z
N MET A 1 -4.29 24.49 -25.66
CA MET A 1 -2.83 24.34 -25.54
C MET A 1 -2.44 24.72 -24.12
N ALA A 2 -1.98 23.76 -23.32
CA ALA A 2 -1.60 24.00 -21.93
C ALA A 2 -0.22 24.70 -21.90
N LYS A 3 -0.19 25.94 -21.43
CA LYS A 3 1.05 26.70 -21.24
C LYS A 3 1.67 26.25 -19.92
N VAL A 4 2.78 25.53 -19.99
CA VAL A 4 3.61 25.25 -18.79
C VAL A 4 4.24 26.57 -18.38
N VAL A 5 3.79 27.14 -17.26
CA VAL A 5 4.19 28.49 -16.82
C VAL A 5 5.56 28.47 -16.13
N ASN A 6 5.96 27.35 -15.53
CA ASN A 6 7.22 27.21 -14.80
C ASN A 6 8.01 26.01 -15.33
N ASN A 7 9.18 26.28 -15.92
CA ASN A 7 10.11 25.26 -16.39
C ASN A 7 11.31 25.20 -15.42
N PHE A 8 11.43 24.11 -14.66
CA PHE A 8 12.42 23.97 -13.58
C PHE A 8 13.77 23.50 -14.12
N ILE A 9 14.47 24.37 -14.84
CA ILE A 9 15.76 24.02 -15.47
C ILE A 9 16.90 23.93 -14.45
N LYS A 10 16.82 24.65 -13.32
CA LYS A 10 17.94 24.79 -12.37
C LYS A 10 17.85 23.96 -11.09
N GLY A 11 16.71 23.34 -10.79
CA GLY A 11 16.59 22.30 -9.75
C GLY A 11 17.19 22.62 -8.36
N LYS A 12 17.28 23.90 -7.97
CA LYS A 12 18.04 24.32 -6.78
C LYS A 12 17.10 24.70 -5.64
N MET A 13 17.30 24.07 -4.47
CA MET A 13 16.58 24.40 -3.25
C MET A 13 17.30 25.53 -2.50
N ASN A 14 16.57 26.58 -2.14
CA ASN A 14 17.11 27.69 -1.35
C ASN A 14 16.17 27.98 -0.18
N LYS A 15 16.54 27.48 1.00
CA LYS A 15 15.71 27.59 2.21
C LYS A 15 16.02 28.87 3.02
N ASP A 16 17.15 29.50 2.74
CA ASP A 16 17.65 30.65 3.48
C ASP A 16 17.08 31.98 2.96
N LEU A 17 16.64 32.00 1.70
CA LEU A 17 16.07 33.20 1.06
C LEU A 17 14.57 33.30 1.32
N ASP A 18 14.04 34.52 1.49
CA ASP A 18 12.61 34.81 1.61
C ASP A 18 11.83 34.26 0.41
N ASP A 19 10.66 33.65 0.65
CA ASP A 19 9.82 33.02 -0.38
C ASP A 19 9.43 33.95 -1.53
N ARG A 20 9.34 35.25 -1.26
CA ARG A 20 8.96 36.26 -2.25
C ARG A 20 10.12 36.66 -3.15
N LEU A 21 11.34 36.26 -2.79
CA LEU A 21 12.57 36.61 -3.50
C LEU A 21 13.20 35.39 -4.21
N ILE A 22 12.55 34.23 -4.15
CA ILE A 22 13.02 33.02 -4.83
C ILE A 22 12.98 33.26 -6.34
N PRO A 23 14.14 33.25 -7.03
CA PRO A 23 14.18 33.41 -8.48
C PRO A 23 13.43 32.29 -9.18
N ASN A 24 12.86 32.59 -10.35
CA ASN A 24 12.18 31.59 -11.16
C ASN A 24 13.13 30.40 -11.48
N GLY A 25 12.75 29.20 -11.05
CA GLY A 25 13.54 27.97 -11.18
C GLY A 25 14.22 27.46 -9.91
N GLU A 26 14.14 28.19 -8.79
CA GLU A 26 14.49 27.71 -7.44
C GLU A 26 13.22 27.36 -6.63
N TYR A 27 13.37 26.59 -5.54
CA TYR A 27 12.25 26.22 -4.66
C TYR A 27 12.65 26.25 -3.17
N ARG A 28 11.70 26.58 -2.27
CA ARG A 28 11.89 26.46 -0.82
C ARG A 28 11.46 25.10 -0.28
N ASN A 29 10.37 24.56 -0.82
CA ASN A 29 9.81 23.30 -0.38
C ASN A 29 9.39 22.46 -1.58
N ALA A 30 9.69 21.17 -1.52
CA ALA A 30 9.25 20.21 -2.52
C ALA A 30 8.89 18.90 -1.82
N VAL A 31 7.73 18.36 -2.14
CA VAL A 31 7.22 17.09 -1.60
C VAL A 31 7.04 16.13 -2.79
N ASN A 32 7.44 14.87 -2.64
CA ASN A 32 7.46 13.84 -3.69
C ASN A 32 8.38 14.16 -4.89
N THR A 33 9.54 14.79 -4.65
CA THR A 33 10.53 15.03 -5.70
C THR A 33 11.59 13.94 -5.77
N GLN A 34 11.80 13.38 -6.96
CA GLN A 34 12.92 12.51 -7.29
C GLN A 34 13.94 13.29 -8.13
N VAL A 35 15.18 13.42 -7.65
CA VAL A 35 16.26 14.10 -8.38
C VAL A 35 17.20 13.04 -8.95
N SER A 36 17.04 12.72 -10.23
CA SER A 36 17.97 11.85 -10.95
C SER A 36 19.06 12.69 -11.60
N LYS A 37 20.31 12.50 -11.17
CA LYS A 37 21.49 13.08 -11.81
C LYS A 37 22.14 12.01 -12.68
N SER A 38 22.17 12.19 -14.00
CA SER A 38 22.94 11.32 -14.89
C SER A 38 23.41 12.08 -16.13
N GLU A 39 24.66 11.86 -16.53
CA GLU A 39 25.40 12.57 -17.59
C GLU A 39 25.05 12.06 -19.01
N GLY A 40 23.85 11.52 -19.21
CA GLY A 40 23.42 10.90 -20.47
C GLY A 40 22.24 11.62 -21.11
N GLN A 41 22.26 11.76 -22.44
CA GLN A 41 21.34 12.55 -23.29
C GLN A 41 19.85 12.16 -23.25
N ASN A 42 19.42 11.21 -22.40
CA ASN A 42 18.07 10.63 -22.48
C ASN A 42 17.38 10.49 -21.13
N VAL A 43 17.34 11.55 -20.30
CA VAL A 43 16.55 11.52 -19.05
C VAL A 43 15.78 12.82 -18.83
N GLY A 44 14.45 12.70 -18.81
CA GLY A 44 13.49 13.78 -18.55
C GLY A 44 12.03 13.31 -18.47
N ALA A 45 11.79 12.01 -18.25
CA ALA A 45 10.44 11.47 -18.12
C ALA A 45 10.05 11.36 -16.64
N LEU A 46 8.94 12.00 -16.28
CA LEU A 46 8.22 11.75 -15.04
C LEU A 46 7.63 10.34 -15.14
N GLU A 47 8.12 9.38 -14.37
CA GLU A 47 7.49 8.07 -14.28
C GLU A 47 6.36 8.09 -13.25
N ASN A 48 5.19 7.62 -13.66
CA ASN A 48 4.05 7.45 -12.77
C ASN A 48 4.31 6.22 -11.91
N VAL A 49 4.28 6.37 -10.59
CA VAL A 49 4.30 5.22 -9.68
C VAL A 49 2.96 4.49 -9.84
N LEU A 50 2.99 3.18 -10.09
CA LEU A 50 1.78 2.38 -10.13
C LEU A 50 1.03 2.54 -8.80
N GLY A 51 -0.20 3.05 -8.87
CA GLY A 51 -1.06 3.20 -7.70
C GLY A 51 -1.55 1.85 -7.15
N THR A 52 -2.17 1.89 -5.96
CA THR A 52 -2.77 0.70 -5.35
C THR A 52 -4.09 0.36 -6.02
N LEU A 53 -4.27 -0.91 -6.42
CA LEU A 53 -5.54 -1.45 -6.91
C LEU A 53 -6.25 -2.21 -5.78
N LYS A 54 -7.57 -2.02 -5.61
CA LYS A 54 -8.36 -2.91 -4.73
C LYS A 54 -8.44 -4.28 -5.41
N VAL A 55 -7.85 -5.27 -4.76
CA VAL A 55 -7.72 -6.64 -5.29
C VAL A 55 -8.98 -7.48 -5.01
N GLY A 56 -9.67 -7.25 -3.89
CA GLY A 56 -10.88 -8.00 -3.54
C GLY A 56 -11.41 -7.63 -2.16
N ASP A 57 -12.56 -8.20 -1.79
CA ASP A 57 -13.13 -8.11 -0.45
C ASP A 57 -13.21 -9.51 0.17
N PHE A 58 -12.53 -9.70 1.31
CA PHE A 58 -12.52 -11.00 1.99
C PHE A 58 -13.88 -11.33 2.65
N ARG A 59 -14.76 -10.33 2.84
CA ARG A 59 -16.15 -10.55 3.27
C ARG A 59 -16.93 -11.34 2.23
N ASP A 60 -16.86 -10.90 0.97
CA ASP A 60 -17.50 -11.60 -0.16
C ASP A 60 -16.97 -13.03 -0.32
N LEU A 61 -15.67 -13.24 -0.10
CA LEU A 61 -15.04 -14.56 -0.20
C LEU A 61 -15.32 -15.50 0.99
N SER A 62 -15.59 -14.95 2.17
CA SER A 62 -15.90 -15.74 3.36
C SER A 62 -17.39 -16.00 3.52
N GLY A 63 -18.24 -15.14 2.93
CA GLY A 63 -19.69 -15.15 3.15
C GLY A 63 -20.08 -14.64 4.52
N GLU A 64 -19.17 -13.96 5.22
CA GLU A 64 -19.35 -13.45 6.58
C GLU A 64 -19.20 -11.91 6.56
N ASP A 65 -20.18 -11.20 7.11
CA ASP A 65 -20.17 -9.73 7.12
C ASP A 65 -19.25 -9.15 8.22
N ASP A 66 -19.22 -9.81 9.39
CA ASP A 66 -18.49 -9.37 10.59
C ASP A 66 -17.16 -10.13 10.77
N ILE A 67 -16.25 -9.94 9.82
CA ILE A 67 -14.93 -10.55 9.81
C ILE A 67 -13.82 -9.50 9.75
N PHE A 68 -12.81 -9.67 10.60
CA PHE A 68 -11.73 -8.72 10.79
C PHE A 68 -10.38 -9.35 10.48
N SER A 69 -9.49 -8.58 9.86
CA SER A 69 -8.10 -8.99 9.67
C SER A 69 -7.28 -8.73 10.93
N ILE A 70 -6.62 -9.78 11.41
CA ILE A 70 -5.73 -9.72 12.59
C ILE A 70 -4.26 -9.65 12.20
N GLY A 71 -3.96 -9.73 10.90
CA GLY A 71 -2.61 -9.66 10.39
C GLY A 71 -2.48 -10.27 9.00
N TYR A 72 -1.28 -10.14 8.46
CA TYR A 72 -0.91 -10.73 7.18
C TYR A 72 0.56 -11.18 7.23
N PHE A 73 0.91 -12.10 6.34
CA PHE A 73 2.27 -12.53 6.09
C PHE A 73 2.54 -12.46 4.60
N SER A 74 3.55 -11.69 4.19
CA SER A 74 3.94 -11.53 2.78
C SER A 74 5.08 -12.46 2.43
N ASP A 75 4.88 -13.25 1.38
CA ASP A 75 5.89 -14.05 0.70
C ASP A 75 6.23 -13.35 -0.63
N GLU A 76 7.26 -12.50 -0.57
CA GLU A 76 7.73 -11.71 -1.72
C GLU A 76 8.37 -12.59 -2.80
N ILE A 77 8.92 -13.75 -2.43
CA ILE A 77 9.60 -14.65 -3.38
C ILE A 77 8.58 -15.26 -4.33
N ASN A 78 7.42 -15.65 -3.80
CA ASN A 78 6.35 -16.29 -4.58
C ASN A 78 5.22 -15.32 -4.97
N ASN A 79 5.36 -14.02 -4.67
CA ASN A 79 4.32 -13.00 -4.88
C ASN A 79 2.98 -13.36 -4.24
N ARG A 80 3.01 -13.84 -2.99
CA ARG A 80 1.82 -14.26 -2.24
C ARG A 80 1.68 -13.49 -0.94
N VAL A 81 0.45 -13.25 -0.53
CA VAL A 81 0.13 -12.66 0.78
C VAL A 81 -0.89 -13.55 1.48
N PHE A 82 -0.55 -13.97 2.68
CA PHE A 82 -1.42 -14.73 3.56
C PHE A 82 -2.14 -13.74 4.48
N VAL A 83 -3.44 -13.88 4.62
CA VAL A 83 -4.28 -13.00 5.45
C VAL A 83 -5.01 -13.84 6.48
N PHE A 84 -4.93 -13.41 7.73
CA PHE A 84 -5.53 -14.08 8.88
C PHE A 84 -6.77 -13.30 9.29
N LEU A 85 -7.91 -14.00 9.35
CA LEU A 85 -9.21 -13.39 9.57
C LEU A 85 -9.97 -14.06 10.72
N THR A 86 -10.72 -13.28 11.48
CA THR A 86 -11.57 -13.78 12.57
C THR A 86 -12.81 -12.92 12.79
N SER A 87 -13.90 -13.54 13.24
CA SER A 87 -15.09 -12.86 13.78
C SER A 87 -15.03 -12.69 15.30
N ASN A 88 -13.97 -13.16 15.97
CA ASN A 88 -13.86 -13.12 17.42
C ASN A 88 -13.36 -11.75 17.93
N LEU A 89 -14.28 -10.97 18.49
CA LEU A 89 -13.98 -9.66 19.08
C LEU A 89 -13.50 -9.73 20.54
N THR A 90 -13.40 -10.92 21.13
CA THR A 90 -13.07 -11.12 22.54
C THR A 90 -11.78 -11.92 22.71
N SER A 91 -11.07 -11.74 23.83
CA SER A 91 -9.87 -12.54 24.14
C SER A 91 -10.19 -14.01 24.49
N THR A 92 -11.44 -14.33 24.80
CA THR A 92 -11.85 -15.69 25.15
C THR A 92 -12.12 -16.54 23.91
N TYR A 93 -11.71 -17.81 23.98
CA TYR A 93 -12.04 -18.78 22.95
C TYR A 93 -13.56 -18.99 22.87
N ASN A 94 -14.10 -18.94 21.65
CA ASN A 94 -15.48 -19.28 21.36
C ASN A 94 -15.54 -20.12 20.07
N PRO A 95 -15.99 -21.38 20.13
CA PRO A 95 -16.01 -22.29 18.98
C PRO A 95 -17.01 -21.89 17.88
N ASN A 96 -17.95 -20.99 18.17
CA ASN A 96 -18.92 -20.50 17.18
C ASN A 96 -18.34 -19.38 16.31
N ASN A 97 -17.22 -18.78 16.71
CA ASN A 97 -16.57 -17.75 15.91
C ASN A 97 -15.90 -18.36 14.67
N LYS A 98 -15.92 -17.58 13.59
CA LYS A 98 -15.39 -17.97 12.30
C LYS A 98 -13.95 -17.48 12.18
N ASN A 99 -13.05 -18.39 11.84
CA ASN A 99 -11.63 -18.10 11.67
C ASN A 99 -11.19 -18.65 10.32
N PHE A 100 -10.43 -17.85 9.58
CA PHE A 100 -9.99 -18.21 8.24
C PHE A 100 -8.55 -17.79 7.99
N ILE A 101 -7.90 -18.56 7.12
CA ILE A 101 -6.63 -18.19 6.51
C ILE A 101 -6.84 -18.20 5.01
N TYR A 102 -6.62 -17.05 4.37
CA TYR A 102 -6.63 -16.92 2.92
C TYR A 102 -5.22 -16.69 2.40
N VAL A 103 -4.95 -17.15 1.19
CA VAL A 103 -3.78 -16.74 0.41
C VAL A 103 -4.25 -15.97 -0.81
N TYR A 104 -3.69 -14.79 -1.00
CA TYR A 104 -3.79 -14.04 -2.23
C TYR A 104 -2.51 -14.25 -3.04
N ASN A 105 -2.64 -14.64 -4.31
CA ASN A 105 -1.52 -14.72 -5.24
C ASN A 105 -1.59 -13.51 -6.20
N ALA A 106 -0.54 -12.70 -6.18
CA ALA A 106 -0.49 -11.44 -6.92
C ALA A 106 -0.17 -11.64 -8.41
N LEU A 107 0.28 -12.83 -8.82
CA LEU A 107 0.58 -13.16 -10.22
C LEU A 107 -0.68 -13.40 -11.05
N ASP A 108 -1.63 -14.14 -10.50
CA ASP A 108 -2.89 -14.54 -11.10
C ASP A 108 -4.08 -13.72 -10.57
N GLY A 109 -3.89 -12.96 -9.49
CA GLY A 109 -4.93 -12.09 -8.92
C GLY A 109 -6.01 -12.87 -8.17
N VAL A 110 -5.71 -14.08 -7.71
CA VAL A 110 -6.69 -14.98 -7.11
C VAL A 110 -6.48 -15.12 -5.60
N SER A 111 -7.57 -14.99 -4.85
CA SER A 111 -7.63 -15.30 -3.41
C SER A 111 -8.22 -16.67 -3.18
N THR A 112 -7.51 -17.54 -2.45
CA THR A 112 -7.92 -18.92 -2.14
C THR A 112 -8.02 -19.12 -0.64
N LYS A 113 -9.07 -19.79 -0.17
CA LYS A 113 -9.21 -20.20 1.24
C LYS A 113 -8.29 -21.39 1.51
N LEU A 114 -7.36 -21.25 2.45
CA LEU A 114 -6.45 -22.33 2.85
C LEU A 114 -7.03 -23.16 3.99
N VAL A 115 -7.51 -22.48 5.03
CA VAL A 115 -7.94 -23.11 6.27
C VAL A 115 -9.15 -22.38 6.82
N GLU A 116 -10.09 -23.15 7.37
CA GLU A 116 -11.23 -22.66 8.14
C GLU A 116 -11.45 -23.58 9.34
N GLY A 117 -11.71 -23.01 10.51
CA GLY A 117 -12.16 -23.79 11.67
C GLY A 117 -11.92 -23.13 13.03
N ALA A 118 -12.70 -23.58 14.01
CA ALA A 118 -12.62 -23.11 15.39
C ALA A 118 -11.25 -23.37 16.04
N PHE A 119 -10.55 -24.43 15.63
CA PHE A 119 -9.23 -24.81 16.16
C PHE A 119 -8.14 -23.75 15.95
N LEU A 120 -8.35 -22.80 15.03
CA LEU A 120 -7.44 -21.67 14.82
C LEU A 120 -7.41 -20.72 16.03
N ASN A 121 -8.51 -20.63 16.79
CA ASN A 121 -8.63 -19.81 18.00
C ASN A 121 -8.08 -18.37 17.82
N PHE A 122 -8.46 -17.73 16.72
CA PHE A 122 -8.07 -16.34 16.49
C PHE A 122 -8.95 -15.37 17.29
N SER A 123 -8.39 -14.19 17.56
CA SER A 123 -9.07 -13.07 18.20
C SER A 123 -8.52 -11.75 17.69
N VAL A 124 -9.39 -10.75 17.56
CA VAL A 124 -9.00 -9.36 17.30
C VAL A 124 -8.26 -8.76 18.50
N LEU A 125 -8.55 -9.23 19.71
CA LEU A 125 -7.85 -8.80 20.91
C LEU A 125 -6.65 -9.73 21.13
N SER A 126 -5.45 -9.17 21.10
CA SER A 126 -4.29 -9.86 21.65
C SER A 126 -4.54 -10.12 23.13
N ILE A 127 -4.37 -11.37 23.56
CA ILE A 127 -4.06 -11.68 24.97
C ILE A 127 -2.68 -11.11 25.30
#